data_AF-A0A8H4RGV0-F1
#
_entry.id   AF-A0A8H4RGV0-F1
#
_cell.length_a   1.000
_cell.length_b   1.000
_cell.length_c   1.000
_cell.angle_alpha   90.00
_cell.angle_beta   90.00
_cell.angle_gamma   90.00
#
_symmetry.space_group_name_H-M   'P 1'
#
loop_
_entity.id
_entity.type
_entity.pdbx_description
1 polymer ?
#
loop_
_entity_poly.entity_id
_entity_poly.type
_entity_poly.pdbx_seq_one_letter_code
_entity_poly.pdbx_strand_id
1 'polypeptide(L)'
;MATATGTNSAKSIILTLFISICTTPTMLIGMALIVYGIQDQNDIGVAVGLASTSLIAGAIATAIFSNIQTNKYTSVLTGAVADAVRDLNFPSANIAAFARTAKLNTAAAFKTVPGINPTVQAAAVAANKRAYLQGTRLTFLVAVAFGLVGCICALFLVSVDGNKYTNNTVEVLETEHKLKEEKKLEDSVSV
;
A
#
# COMPACT_ATOMS: atom_id res chain seq x y z
N MET A 1 -22.47 -8.07 5.92
CA MET A 1 -22.73 -6.82 6.66
C MET A 1 -21.37 -6.14 6.86
N ALA A 2 -21.02 -5.13 6.05
CA ALA A 2 -19.72 -4.46 6.15
C ALA A 2 -19.70 -3.57 7.40
N THR A 3 -18.92 -3.94 8.41
CA THR A 3 -18.89 -3.30 9.75
C THR A 3 -18.33 -1.87 9.75
N ALA A 4 -17.64 -1.45 8.70
CA ALA A 4 -17.11 -0.09 8.54
C ALA A 4 -18.08 0.78 7.72
N THR A 5 -19.09 1.34 8.38
CA THR A 5 -19.91 2.42 7.79
C THR A 5 -19.21 3.76 8.02
N GLY A 6 -19.25 4.68 7.05
CA GLY A 6 -18.62 6.01 7.10
C GLY A 6 -19.10 6.96 8.22
N THR A 7 -19.96 6.50 9.12
CA THR A 7 -20.41 7.21 10.33
C THR A 7 -19.71 6.74 11.60
N ASN A 8 -18.93 5.64 11.57
CA ASN A 8 -18.38 5.02 12.77
C ASN A 8 -16.85 4.89 12.71
N SER A 9 -16.15 6.02 12.86
CA SER A 9 -14.69 6.13 12.75
C SER A 9 -13.93 5.17 13.68
N ALA A 10 -14.50 4.82 14.85
CA ALA A 10 -13.88 3.91 15.81
C ALA A 10 -13.63 2.50 15.24
N LYS A 11 -14.59 1.95 14.47
CA LYS A 11 -14.45 0.61 13.88
C LYS A 11 -13.41 0.57 12.76
N SER A 12 -13.32 1.65 11.97
CA SER A 12 -12.29 1.81 10.93
C SER A 12 -10.89 1.92 11.52
N ILE A 13 -10.75 2.62 12.66
CA ILE A 13 -9.47 2.73 13.38
C ILE A 13 -9.03 1.34 13.86
N ILE A 14 -9.91 0.59 14.52
CA ILE A 14 -9.60 -0.76 15.02
C ILE A 14 -9.19 -1.70 13.87
N LEU A 15 -9.93 -1.70 12.76
CA LEU A 15 -9.59 -2.53 11.60
C LEU A 15 -8.22 -2.15 11.00
N THR A 16 -7.91 -0.85 10.93
CA THR A 16 -6.61 -0.37 10.43
C THR A 16 -5.46 -0.83 11.33
N LEU A 17 -5.66 -0.86 12.66
CA LEU A 17 -4.66 -1.40 13.59
C LEU A 17 -4.38 -2.88 13.35
N PHE A 18 -5.42 -3.70 13.16
CA PHE A 18 -5.25 -5.13 12.85
C PHE A 18 -4.53 -5.36 11.52
N ILE A 19 -4.87 -4.60 10.48
CA ILE A 19 -4.18 -4.68 9.17
C ILE A 19 -2.71 -4.28 9.32
N SER A 20 -2.42 -3.23 10.11
CA SER A 20 -1.05 -2.76 10.34
C SER A 20 -0.18 -3.80 11.06
N ILE A 21 -0.72 -4.46 12.09
CA ILE A 21 -0.02 -5.53 12.83
C ILE A 21 0.32 -6.71 11.91
N CYS A 22 -0.53 -7.01 10.93
CA CYS A 22 -0.32 -8.14 10.01
C CYS A 22 0.67 -7.81 8.87
N THR A 23 0.72 -6.54 8.45
CA THR A 23 1.55 -6.12 7.30
C THR A 23 3.04 -6.11 7.64
N THR A 24 3.41 -5.58 8.79
CA THR A 24 4.81 -5.43 9.24
C THR A 24 5.61 -6.75 9.29
N PRO A 25 5.11 -7.84 9.91
CA PRO A 25 5.85 -9.10 9.96
C PRO A 25 6.00 -9.75 8.58
N THR A 26 5.08 -9.51 7.66
CA THR A 26 5.17 -10.06 6.29
C THR A 26 6.42 -9.53 5.56
N MET A 27 6.72 -8.23 5.70
CA MET A 27 7.94 -7.65 5.12
C MET A 27 9.21 -8.16 5.81
N LEU A 28 9.18 -8.31 7.13
CA LEU A 28 10.33 -8.79 7.91
C LEU A 28 10.68 -10.24 7.57
N ILE A 29 9.68 -11.12 7.50
CA ILE A 29 9.87 -12.54 7.19
C ILE A 29 10.43 -12.71 5.77
N GLY A 30 9.97 -11.92 4.80
CA GLY A 30 10.49 -11.96 3.43
C GLY A 30 12.00 -11.68 3.36
N MET A 31 12.46 -10.62 4.05
CA MET A 31 13.88 -10.30 4.10
C MET A 31 14.70 -11.34 4.87
N ALA A 32 14.16 -11.88 5.97
CA ALA A 32 14.83 -12.93 6.74
C ALA A 32 15.02 -14.21 5.92
N LEU A 33 14.01 -14.65 5.16
CA LEU A 33 14.10 -15.84 4.32
C LEU A 33 15.18 -15.73 3.25
N ILE A 34 15.40 -14.54 2.69
CA ILE A 34 16.46 -14.31 1.72
C ILE A 34 17.84 -14.44 2.38
N VAL A 35 18.05 -13.80 3.54
CA VAL A 35 19.33 -13.85 4.26
C VAL A 35 19.68 -15.27 4.71
N TYR A 36 18.72 -16.04 5.21
CA TYR A 36 18.95 -17.43 5.63
C TYR A 36 18.89 -18.45 4.48
N GLY A 37 18.29 -18.09 3.35
CA GLY A 37 18.15 -18.97 2.19
C GLY A 37 19.43 -19.16 1.40
N ILE A 38 20.35 -18.19 1.48
CA ILE A 38 21.61 -18.17 0.73
C ILE A 38 22.53 -19.34 1.14
N GLN A 39 23.24 -19.92 0.17
CA GLN A 39 24.22 -20.99 0.40
C GLN A 39 25.65 -20.46 0.58
N ASP A 40 25.99 -19.35 -0.08
CA ASP A 40 27.30 -18.69 -0.04
C ASP A 40 27.15 -17.25 0.49
N GLN A 41 27.73 -16.96 1.66
CA GLN A 41 27.53 -15.68 2.36
C GLN A 41 28.13 -14.49 1.60
N ASN A 42 29.06 -14.72 0.67
CA ASN A 42 29.68 -13.67 -0.14
C ASN A 42 28.68 -12.98 -1.09
N ASP A 43 27.59 -13.67 -1.46
CA ASP A 43 26.56 -13.18 -2.38
C ASP A 43 25.40 -12.44 -1.68
N ILE A 44 25.48 -12.22 -0.36
CA ILE A 44 24.40 -11.58 0.40
C ILE A 44 24.05 -10.17 -0.13
N GLY A 45 25.06 -9.41 -0.57
CA GLY A 45 24.85 -8.08 -1.13
C GLY A 45 24.05 -8.10 -2.44
N VAL A 46 24.32 -9.07 -3.32
CA VAL A 46 23.61 -9.23 -4.59
C VAL A 46 22.21 -9.76 -4.35
N ALA A 47 22.04 -10.75 -3.48
CA ALA A 47 20.73 -11.32 -3.15
C ALA A 47 19.79 -10.31 -2.48
N VAL A 48 20.27 -9.56 -1.48
CA VAL A 48 19.50 -8.50 -0.82
C VAL A 48 19.26 -7.33 -1.78
N GLY A 49 20.24 -6.98 -2.61
CA GLY A 49 20.10 -5.97 -3.67
C GLY A 49 19.01 -6.33 -4.67
N LEU A 50 18.96 -7.57 -5.16
CA LEU A 50 17.89 -8.06 -6.04
C LEU A 50 16.53 -8.06 -5.33
N ALA A 51 16.49 -8.44 -4.06
CA ALA A 51 15.25 -8.38 -3.28
C ALA A 51 14.70 -6.95 -3.15
N SER A 52 15.58 -5.93 -3.09
CA SER A 52 15.18 -4.53 -3.02
C SER A 52 14.46 -4.02 -4.28
N THR A 53 14.59 -4.69 -5.43
CA THR A 53 13.85 -4.35 -6.66
C THR A 53 12.32 -4.48 -6.48
N SER A 54 11.87 -5.28 -5.51
CA SER A 54 10.46 -5.38 -5.12
C SER A 54 9.87 -4.04 -4.64
N LEU A 55 10.69 -3.10 -4.16
CA LEU A 55 10.24 -1.75 -3.80
C LEU A 55 9.73 -0.97 -5.02
N ILE A 56 10.32 -1.21 -6.20
CA ILE A 56 9.88 -0.62 -7.47
C ILE A 56 8.49 -1.16 -7.83
N ALA A 57 8.25 -2.45 -7.61
CA ALA A 57 6.93 -3.05 -7.79
C ALA A 57 5.87 -2.41 -6.87
N GLY A 58 6.25 -2.04 -5.64
CA GLY A 58 5.39 -1.27 -4.72
C GLY A 58 5.02 0.13 -5.24
N ALA A 59 5.96 0.83 -5.88
CA ALA A 59 5.70 2.12 -6.51
C ALA A 59 4.74 1.98 -7.70
N ILE A 60 4.92 0.96 -8.54
CA ILE A 60 4.04 0.66 -9.67
C ILE A 60 2.62 0.34 -9.18
N ALA A 61 2.49 -0.51 -8.16
CA ALA A 61 1.20 -0.85 -7.56
C ALA A 61 0.47 0.39 -7.04
N THR A 62 1.18 1.28 -6.35
CA THR A 62 0.63 2.55 -5.85
C THR A 62 0.15 3.45 -6.99
N ALA A 63 0.92 3.55 -8.09
CA ALA A 63 0.53 4.30 -9.27
C ALA A 63 -0.73 3.73 -9.94
N ILE A 64 -0.84 2.40 -10.05
CA ILE A 64 -2.02 1.73 -10.61
C ILE A 64 -3.25 2.01 -9.74
N PHE A 65 -3.16 1.78 -8.43
CA PHE A 65 -4.29 1.99 -7.52
C PHE A 65 -4.75 3.44 -7.49
N SER A 66 -3.82 4.39 -7.47
CA SER A 66 -4.13 5.83 -7.51
C SER A 66 -4.82 6.22 -8.82
N ASN A 67 -4.35 5.71 -9.96
CA ASN A 67 -4.97 5.96 -11.26
C ASN A 67 -6.39 5.38 -11.36
N ILE A 68 -6.57 4.12 -10.95
CA ILE A 68 -7.89 3.46 -10.97
C ILE A 68 -8.88 4.23 -10.09
N GLN A 69 -8.46 4.58 -8.87
CA GLN A 69 -9.25 5.36 -7.92
C GLN A 69 -9.67 6.69 -8.54
N THR A 70 -8.71 7.43 -9.10
CA THR A 70 -8.94 8.78 -9.64
C THR A 70 -9.86 8.72 -10.87
N ASN A 71 -9.62 7.79 -11.79
CA ASN A 71 -10.41 7.62 -13.01
C ASN A 71 -11.86 7.21 -12.72
N LYS A 72 -12.08 6.29 -11.77
CA LYS A 72 -13.46 5.96 -11.37
C LYS A 72 -14.12 7.07 -10.61
N TYR A 73 -13.40 7.73 -9.71
CA TYR A 73 -13.93 8.86 -8.97
C TYR A 73 -14.39 9.98 -9.90
N THR A 74 -13.58 10.38 -10.89
CA THR A 74 -13.95 11.42 -11.86
C THR A 74 -15.13 11.03 -12.73
N SER A 75 -15.21 9.77 -13.14
CA SER A 75 -16.31 9.24 -13.96
C SER A 75 -17.65 9.20 -13.20
N VAL A 76 -17.63 8.82 -11.92
CA VAL A 76 -18.83 8.68 -11.10
C VAL A 76 -19.29 10.02 -10.53
N LEU A 77 -18.36 10.95 -10.25
CA LEU A 77 -18.66 12.21 -9.57
C LEU A 77 -19.73 13.03 -10.29
N THR A 78 -19.65 13.15 -11.61
CA THR A 78 -20.59 13.95 -12.40
C THR A 78 -22.00 13.36 -12.32
N GLY A 79 -22.14 12.03 -12.36
CA GLY A 79 -23.43 11.35 -12.20
C GLY A 79 -23.99 11.48 -10.78
N ALA A 80 -23.14 11.26 -9.76
CA ALA A 80 -23.55 11.39 -8.37
C ALA A 80 -23.99 12.82 -7.99
N VAL A 81 -23.35 13.83 -8.58
CA VAL A 81 -23.72 15.24 -8.39
C VAL A 81 -24.98 15.59 -9.18
N ALA A 82 -25.15 15.08 -10.41
CA ALA A 82 -26.39 15.25 -11.17
C ALA A 82 -27.61 14.66 -10.44
N ASP A 83 -27.48 13.46 -9.88
CA ASP A 83 -28.53 12.81 -9.09
C ASP A 83 -28.87 13.59 -7.81
N ALA A 84 -27.84 14.12 -7.13
CA ALA A 84 -28.01 14.86 -5.89
C ALA A 84 -28.70 16.23 -6.08
N VAL A 85 -28.69 16.74 -7.30
CA VAL A 85 -29.15 18.09 -7.66
C VAL A 85 -30.47 18.04 -8.45
N ARG A 86 -30.83 16.86 -8.98
CA ARG A 86 -32.06 16.60 -9.74
C ARG A 86 -33.33 17.07 -9.02
N ASP A 87 -33.37 16.89 -7.71
CA ASP A 87 -34.55 17.21 -6.90
C ASP A 87 -34.56 18.69 -6.41
N LEU A 88 -33.52 19.46 -6.72
CA LEU A 88 -33.30 20.84 -6.24
C LEU A 88 -33.50 21.94 -7.31
N ASN A 89 -34.06 21.59 -8.48
CA ASN A 89 -34.34 22.53 -9.60
C ASN A 89 -33.12 23.37 -10.02
N PHE A 90 -31.93 22.77 -10.02
CA PHE A 90 -30.71 23.48 -10.38
C PHE A 90 -30.46 23.45 -11.89
N PRO A 91 -29.92 24.53 -12.49
CA PRO A 91 -29.66 24.58 -13.92
C PRO A 91 -28.67 23.49 -14.36
N SER A 92 -29.05 22.68 -15.35
CA SER A 92 -28.22 21.61 -15.90
C SER A 92 -26.87 22.11 -16.44
N ALA A 93 -26.83 23.33 -16.96
CA ALA A 93 -25.62 24.01 -17.44
C ALA A 93 -24.54 24.20 -16.36
N ASN A 94 -24.95 24.30 -15.08
CA ASN A 94 -24.04 24.55 -13.97
C ASN A 94 -23.56 23.26 -13.28
N ILE A 95 -24.07 22.07 -13.66
CA ILE A 95 -23.74 20.80 -13.02
C ILE A 95 -22.24 20.46 -13.18
N ALA A 96 -21.64 20.74 -14.34
CA ALA A 96 -20.22 20.49 -14.56
C ALA A 96 -19.30 21.40 -13.72
N ALA A 97 -19.67 22.68 -13.59
CA ALA A 97 -18.97 23.63 -12.71
C ALA A 97 -19.16 23.25 -11.23
N PHE A 98 -20.37 22.84 -10.86
CA PHE A 98 -20.72 22.40 -9.52
C PHE A 98 -20.06 21.07 -9.13
N ALA A 99 -19.90 20.12 -10.06
CA ALA A 99 -19.13 18.90 -9.83
C ALA A 99 -17.64 19.20 -9.59
N ARG A 100 -17.09 20.22 -10.26
CA ARG A 100 -15.71 20.67 -10.06
C ARG A 100 -15.52 21.33 -8.69
N THR A 101 -16.49 22.12 -8.23
CA THR A 101 -16.45 22.74 -6.89
C THR A 101 -16.74 21.73 -5.77
N ALA A 102 -17.63 20.75 -6.01
CA ALA A 102 -17.86 19.63 -5.09
C ALA A 102 -16.60 18.76 -4.90
N LYS A 103 -15.75 18.66 -5.92
CA LYS A 103 -14.43 18.00 -5.86
C LYS A 103 -13.46 18.71 -4.91
N LEU A 104 -13.46 20.04 -4.93
CA LEU A 104 -12.66 20.90 -4.05
C LEU A 104 -13.18 20.91 -2.62
N ASN A 105 -14.51 20.79 -2.44
CA ASN A 105 -15.18 20.72 -1.15
C ASN A 105 -14.81 21.88 -0.18
N THR A 106 -14.53 23.07 -0.72
CA THR A 106 -14.20 24.26 0.08
C THR A 106 -15.34 25.25 0.07
N ALA A 107 -15.55 25.95 1.20
CA ALA A 107 -16.57 27.00 1.32
C ALA A 107 -16.38 28.13 0.29
N ALA A 108 -15.14 28.40 -0.13
CA ALA A 108 -14.84 29.37 -1.20
C ALA A 108 -15.29 28.88 -2.59
N ALA A 109 -15.09 27.59 -2.90
CA ALA A 109 -15.51 27.00 -4.18
C ALA A 109 -17.05 26.90 -4.30
N PHE A 110 -17.77 26.80 -3.18
CA PHE A 110 -19.23 26.87 -3.19
C PHE A 110 -19.78 28.30 -3.27
N LYS A 111 -18.98 29.35 -3.09
CA LYS A 111 -19.43 30.74 -3.28
C LYS A 111 -19.38 31.19 -4.74
N THR A 112 -18.65 30.48 -5.59
CA THR A 112 -18.48 30.84 -7.01
C THR A 112 -19.61 30.36 -7.91
N VAL A 113 -20.52 29.50 -7.40
CA VAL A 113 -21.65 29.00 -8.17
C VAL A 113 -22.92 29.75 -7.77
N PRO A 114 -23.59 30.47 -8.71
CA PRO A 114 -24.84 31.16 -8.44
C PRO A 114 -25.95 30.20 -8.03
N GLY A 115 -26.74 30.53 -7.00
CA GLY A 115 -27.91 29.75 -6.57
C GLY A 115 -27.62 28.62 -5.57
N ILE A 116 -26.46 28.61 -4.92
CA ILE A 116 -26.16 27.61 -3.87
C ILE A 116 -26.98 27.86 -2.62
N ASN A 117 -27.75 26.84 -2.25
CA ASN A 117 -28.48 26.74 -0.99
C ASN A 117 -27.71 25.78 -0.03
N PRO A 118 -27.80 25.92 1.29
CA PRO A 118 -27.11 25.02 2.23
C PRO A 118 -27.48 23.54 2.03
N THR A 119 -28.71 23.28 1.58
CA THR A 119 -29.20 21.94 1.19
C THR A 119 -28.48 21.38 -0.03
N VAL A 120 -28.22 22.20 -1.05
CA VAL A 120 -27.47 21.82 -2.26
C VAL A 120 -26.00 21.54 -1.91
N GLN A 121 -25.41 22.32 -1.00
CA GLN A 121 -24.06 22.08 -0.50
C GLN A 121 -23.97 20.76 0.26
N ALA A 122 -24.89 20.48 1.18
CA ALA A 122 -24.93 19.22 1.92
C ALA A 122 -25.11 18.01 0.98
N ALA A 123 -25.96 18.15 -0.05
CA ALA A 123 -26.16 17.13 -1.08
C ALA A 123 -24.87 16.87 -1.89
N ALA A 124 -24.12 17.91 -2.24
CA ALA A 124 -22.83 17.76 -2.92
C ALA A 124 -21.77 17.07 -2.06
N VAL A 125 -21.70 17.38 -0.76
CA VAL A 125 -20.79 16.67 0.16
C VAL A 125 -21.16 15.19 0.25
N ALA A 126 -22.45 14.87 0.32
CA ALA A 126 -22.92 13.49 0.33
C ALA A 126 -22.62 12.76 -1.00
N ALA A 127 -22.84 13.41 -2.14
CA ALA A 127 -22.53 12.90 -3.46
C ALA A 127 -21.02 12.62 -3.62
N ASN A 128 -20.18 13.56 -3.15
CA ASN A 128 -18.73 13.40 -3.19
C ASN A 128 -18.27 12.19 -2.35
N LYS A 129 -18.82 12.02 -1.13
CA LYS A 129 -18.58 10.83 -0.31
C LYS A 129 -18.98 9.54 -1.03
N ARG A 130 -20.15 9.51 -1.69
CA ARG A 130 -20.62 8.33 -2.47
C ARG A 130 -19.69 8.02 -3.65
N ALA A 131 -19.29 9.03 -4.41
CA ALA A 131 -18.36 8.87 -5.53
C ALA A 131 -17.00 8.33 -5.05
N TYR A 132 -16.50 8.82 -3.91
CA TYR A 132 -15.26 8.33 -3.31
C TYR A 132 -15.37 6.85 -2.91
N LEU A 133 -16.47 6.46 -2.25
CA LEU A 133 -16.75 5.07 -1.88
C LEU A 133 -16.82 4.12 -3.08
N GLN A 134 -17.40 4.56 -4.20
CA GLN A 134 -17.44 3.75 -5.41
C GLN A 134 -16.06 3.56 -6.03
N GLY A 135 -15.23 4.60 -6.05
CA GLY A 135 -13.84 4.48 -6.48
C GLY A 135 -13.05 3.51 -5.61
N THR A 136 -13.16 3.63 -4.27
CA THR A 136 -12.38 2.79 -3.33
C THR A 136 -12.81 1.33 -3.36
N ARG A 137 -14.10 1.07 -3.61
CA ARG A 137 -14.59 -0.29 -3.79
C ARG A 137 -13.93 -1.00 -4.98
N LEU A 138 -13.76 -0.31 -6.11
CA LEU A 138 -13.08 -0.89 -7.27
C LEU A 138 -11.60 -1.17 -6.95
N THR A 139 -10.91 -0.17 -6.38
CA THR A 139 -9.50 -0.30 -6.00
C THR A 139 -9.27 -1.47 -5.04
N PHE A 140 -10.18 -1.67 -4.07
CA PHE A 140 -10.13 -2.79 -3.14
C PHE A 140 -10.28 -4.15 -3.83
N LEU A 141 -11.19 -4.28 -4.81
CA LEU A 141 -11.36 -5.52 -5.57
C LEU A 141 -10.08 -5.87 -6.36
N VAL A 142 -9.43 -4.86 -6.94
CA VAL A 142 -8.15 -5.03 -7.65
C VAL A 142 -7.03 -5.41 -6.67
N ALA A 143 -6.98 -4.80 -5.49
CA ALA A 143 -6.01 -5.15 -4.45
C ALA A 143 -6.15 -6.62 -3.99
N VAL A 144 -7.38 -7.11 -3.84
CA VAL A 144 -7.63 -8.53 -3.50
C VAL A 144 -7.12 -9.47 -4.59
N ALA A 145 -7.26 -9.12 -5.87
CA ALA A 145 -6.74 -9.92 -6.98
C ALA A 145 -5.20 -10.02 -6.95
N PHE A 146 -4.50 -8.90 -6.74
CA PHE A 146 -3.03 -8.91 -6.60
C PHE A 146 -2.57 -9.65 -5.33
N GLY A 147 -3.32 -9.53 -4.23
CA GLY A 147 -3.05 -10.27 -3.00
C GLY A 147 -3.14 -11.79 -3.21
N LEU A 148 -4.14 -12.27 -3.95
CA LEU A 148 -4.29 -13.68 -4.31
C LEU A 148 -3.11 -14.20 -5.12
N VAL A 149 -2.62 -13.44 -6.09
CA VAL A 149 -1.42 -13.79 -6.86
C VAL A 149 -0.21 -13.88 -5.93
N GLY A 150 -0.05 -12.92 -5.01
CA GLY A 150 1.00 -12.97 -3.99
C GLY A 150 0.92 -14.22 -3.11
N CYS A 151 -0.28 -14.61 -2.66
CA CYS A 151 -0.49 -15.84 -1.90
C CYS A 151 -0.13 -17.09 -2.70
N ILE A 152 -0.48 -17.14 -3.99
CA ILE A 152 -0.10 -18.25 -4.88
C ILE A 152 1.43 -18.32 -4.99
N CYS A 153 2.11 -17.19 -5.24
CA CYS A 153 3.57 -17.14 -5.28
C CYS A 153 4.20 -17.61 -3.96
N ALA A 154 3.60 -17.29 -2.81
CA ALA A 154 4.07 -17.73 -1.51
C ALA A 154 3.99 -19.26 -1.32
N LEU A 155 3.05 -19.95 -2.00
CA LEU A 155 2.98 -21.42 -1.97
C LEU A 155 4.13 -22.09 -2.73
N PHE A 156 4.76 -21.38 -3.68
CA PHE A 156 5.92 -21.86 -4.43
C PHE A 156 7.25 -21.53 -3.74
N LEU A 157 7.24 -20.83 -2.60
CA LEU A 157 8.45 -20.63 -1.81
C LEU A 157 8.81 -21.94 -1.09
N VAL A 158 9.99 -22.47 -1.39
CA VAL A 158 10.59 -23.58 -0.66
C VAL A 158 10.92 -23.12 0.76
N SER A 159 10.49 -23.87 1.77
CA SER A 159 10.87 -23.60 3.16
C SER A 159 12.37 -23.69 3.33
N VAL A 160 12.99 -22.71 3.99
CA VAL A 160 14.39 -22.79 4.41
C VAL A 160 14.53 -24.01 5.31
N ASP A 161 15.46 -24.90 4.96
CA ASP A 161 15.70 -26.14 5.68
C ASP A 161 15.99 -25.86 7.16
N GLY A 162 15.28 -26.56 8.06
CA GLY A 162 15.37 -26.39 9.50
C GLY A 162 16.79 -26.64 10.05
N ASN A 163 17.63 -27.32 9.28
CA ASN A 163 19.01 -27.62 9.60
C ASN A 163 19.96 -26.39 9.50
N LYS A 164 19.52 -25.30 8.84
CA LYS A 164 20.28 -24.03 8.77
C LYS A 164 20.14 -23.15 10.03
N TYR A 165 19.22 -23.47 10.95
CA TYR A 165 19.11 -22.80 12.25
C TYR A 165 20.10 -23.38 13.27
N THR A 166 21.40 -23.43 12.92
CA THR A 166 22.44 -23.92 13.83
C THR A 166 23.20 -22.75 14.44
N ASN A 167 23.53 -22.84 15.73
CA ASN A 167 24.32 -21.86 16.49
C ASN A 167 25.82 -21.83 16.10
N ASN A 168 26.15 -22.38 14.92
CA ASN A 168 27.50 -22.42 14.38
C ASN A 168 27.59 -21.44 13.22
N THR A 169 28.47 -20.45 13.37
CA THR A 169 28.79 -19.48 12.33
C THR A 169 29.48 -20.22 11.18
N VAL A 170 28.79 -20.34 10.05
CA VAL A 170 29.30 -21.08 8.89
C VAL A 170 30.47 -20.33 8.22
N GLU A 171 30.55 -19.01 8.41
CA GLU A 171 31.67 -18.18 7.96
C GLU A 171 32.03 -17.10 8.98
N VAL A 172 33.31 -17.03 9.32
CA VAL A 172 33.92 -15.97 10.15
C VAL A 172 34.24 -14.80 9.22
N LEU A 173 33.90 -13.57 9.61
CA LEU A 173 34.19 -12.33 8.85
C LEU A 173 35.60 -12.35 8.25
N GLU A 174 35.77 -11.98 6.98
CA GLU A 174 37.10 -12.01 6.32
C GLU A 174 38.17 -11.27 7.12
N THR A 175 37.82 -10.18 7.80
CA THR A 175 38.72 -9.45 8.70
C THR A 175 39.22 -10.33 9.86
N GLU A 176 38.33 -11.11 10.45
CA GLU A 176 38.65 -12.04 11.54
C GLU A 176 39.37 -13.30 11.03
N HIS A 177 39.16 -13.70 9.77
CA HIS A 177 39.95 -14.75 9.11
C HIS A 177 41.39 -14.30 8.88
N LYS A 178 41.59 -13.08 8.33
CA LYS A 178 42.91 -12.48 8.13
C LYS A 178 43.65 -12.29 9.45
N LEU A 179 42.98 -11.80 10.50
CA LEU A 179 43.57 -11.66 11.84
C LEU A 179 43.94 -13.01 12.47
N LYS A 180 43.18 -14.08 12.19
CA LYS A 180 43.53 -15.44 12.62
C LYS A 180 44.68 -16.04 11.83
N GLU A 181 44.75 -15.79 10.52
CA GLU A 181 45.88 -16.22 9.69
C GLU A 181 47.17 -15.47 10.05
N GLU A 182 47.09 -14.16 10.29
CA GLU A 182 48.22 -13.34 10.75
C GLU A 182 48.73 -13.82 12.12
N LYS A 183 47.84 -14.02 13.11
CA LYS A 183 48.24 -14.60 14.41
C LYS A 183 48.89 -15.98 14.29
N LYS A 184 48.38 -16.83 13.41
CA LYS A 184 48.91 -18.19 13.20
C LYS A 184 50.28 -18.17 12.52
N LEU A 185 50.54 -17.16 11.68
CA LEU A 185 51.87 -16.90 11.11
C LEU A 185 52.84 -16.38 12.19
N GLU A 186 52.42 -15.44 13.03
CA GLU A 186 53.23 -14.89 14.13
C GLU A 186 53.65 -15.98 15.15
N ASP A 187 52.74 -16.90 15.50
CA ASP A 187 53.02 -18.03 16.40
C ASP A 187 53.97 -19.08 15.76
N SER A 188 54.02 -19.17 14.42
CA SER A 188 54.90 -20.12 13.70
C SER A 188 56.32 -19.62 13.49
N VAL A 189 56.53 -18.30 13.59
CA VAL A 189 57.84 -17.63 13.44
C VAL A 189 58.54 -17.44 14.80
N SER A 190 57.80 -17.60 15.90
CA SER A 190 58.29 -17.44 17.28
C SER A 190 58.74 -18.75 17.96
N VAL A 191 58.84 -19.86 17.21
CA VAL A 191 59.38 -21.17 17.64
C VAL A 191 60.75 -21.42 17.01
#